data_AF-A0A3B4WYX1-F1
#
_entry.id   AF-A0A3B4WYX1-F1
#
_cell.length_a   1.000
_cell.length_b   1.000
_cell.length_c   1.000
_cell.angle_alpha   90.00
_cell.angle_beta   90.00
_cell.angle_gamma   90.00
#
_symmetry.space_group_name_H-M   'P 1'
#
loop_
_entity.id
_entity.type
_entity.pdbx_description
1 polymer ?
#
loop_
_entity_poly.entity_id
_entity_poly.type
_entity_poly.pdbx_seq_one_letter_code
_entity_poly.pdbx_strand_id
1 'polypeptide(L)'
;GGPQQPQQEPQQEPLQQIGARIIQKAWRRYVCREVFSYFKELISHCNQQDPQSILRAVNPREAELLDAAAGVFIRFRLGGVNLTHRPIADLCASSPKDYAQTGMKRPVSRWTNNSRLLVQQDRSRWYQRVENNSWRLFFSKARTCHHVLPIGANKKKDFHFSRLQRQQDVDSWRKRRKIEWLRHM
;
A
#
# COMPACT_ATOMS: atom_id res chain seq x y z
N GLY A 1 -62.16 -15.72 14.58
CA GLY A 1 -61.11 -16.69 14.26
C GLY A 1 -59.99 -15.96 13.57
N GLY A 2 -58.83 -15.83 14.23
CA GLY A 2 -57.65 -15.23 13.60
C GLY A 2 -56.91 -16.26 12.74
N PRO A 3 -56.36 -15.88 11.58
CA PRO A 3 -55.61 -16.80 10.73
C PRO A 3 -54.29 -17.18 11.41
N GLN A 4 -54.11 -18.48 11.66
CA GLN A 4 -52.85 -19.04 12.15
C GLN A 4 -51.81 -18.94 11.03
N GLN A 5 -50.72 -18.22 11.28
CA GLN A 5 -49.57 -18.19 10.38
C GLN A 5 -48.91 -19.58 10.35
N PRO A 6 -48.43 -20.06 9.18
CA PRO A 6 -47.75 -21.34 9.09
C PRO A 6 -46.44 -21.27 9.88
N GLN A 7 -46.28 -22.16 10.85
CA GLN A 7 -45.02 -22.37 11.55
C GLN A 7 -43.99 -22.88 10.53
N GLN A 8 -42.93 -22.11 10.30
CA GLN A 8 -41.79 -22.55 9.50
C GLN A 8 -41.03 -23.62 10.29
N GLU A 9 -41.17 -24.88 9.88
CA GLU A 9 -40.32 -25.95 10.41
C GLU A 9 -38.84 -25.67 10.07
N PRO A 10 -37.90 -25.96 10.99
CA PRO A 10 -36.48 -25.81 10.71
C PRO A 10 -36.11 -26.78 9.58
N GLN A 11 -35.80 -26.25 8.40
CA GLN A 11 -35.29 -27.08 7.30
C GLN A 11 -34.00 -27.76 7.75
N GLN A 12 -34.08 -29.07 7.97
CA GLN A 12 -32.94 -29.88 8.37
C GLN A 12 -31.92 -29.87 7.24
N GLU A 13 -30.73 -29.31 7.47
CA GLU A 13 -29.69 -29.31 6.46
C GLU A 13 -29.27 -30.76 6.13
N PRO A 14 -29.17 -31.12 4.85
CA PRO A 14 -28.73 -32.44 4.43
C PRO A 14 -27.43 -32.85 5.13
N LEU A 15 -27.34 -34.10 5.59
CA LEU A 15 -26.13 -34.67 6.23
C LEU A 15 -24.85 -34.40 5.42
N GLN A 16 -24.97 -34.36 4.09
CA GLN A 16 -23.89 -34.01 3.16
C GLN A 16 -23.37 -32.58 3.36
N GLN A 17 -24.25 -31.60 3.59
CA GLN A 17 -23.88 -30.20 3.83
C GLN A 17 -23.19 -30.06 5.19
N ILE A 18 -23.68 -30.78 6.21
CA ILE A 18 -23.03 -30.85 7.54
C ILE A 18 -21.62 -31.41 7.42
N GLY A 19 -21.45 -32.54 6.71
CA GLY A 19 -20.15 -33.16 6.44
C GLY A 19 -19.20 -32.23 5.69
N ALA A 20 -19.67 -31.61 4.61
CA ALA A 20 -18.89 -30.63 3.83
C ALA A 20 -18.44 -29.45 4.71
N ARG A 21 -19.30 -28.94 5.58
CA ARG A 21 -18.97 -27.83 6.48
C ARG A 21 -17.90 -28.21 7.50
N ILE A 22 -17.92 -29.45 8.02
CA ILE A 22 -16.90 -29.96 8.93
C ILE A 22 -15.55 -30.03 8.22
N ILE A 23 -15.51 -30.63 7.02
CA ILE A 23 -14.28 -30.75 6.22
C ILE A 23 -13.73 -29.37 5.87
N GLN A 24 -14.58 -28.46 5.40
CA GLN A 24 -14.16 -27.09 5.07
C GLN A 24 -13.64 -26.33 6.30
N LYS A 25 -14.29 -26.46 7.46
CA LYS A 25 -13.81 -25.84 8.70
C LYS A 25 -12.46 -26.41 9.13
N ALA A 26 -12.30 -27.73 9.08
CA ALA A 26 -11.03 -28.39 9.40
C ALA A 26 -9.91 -27.94 8.45
N TRP A 27 -10.18 -27.93 7.15
CA TRP A 27 -9.23 -27.47 6.13
C TRP A 27 -8.85 -26.00 6.30
N ARG A 28 -9.82 -25.10 6.48
CA ARG A 28 -9.53 -23.67 6.74
C ARG A 28 -8.69 -23.49 8.01
N ARG A 29 -8.99 -24.23 9.08
CA ARG A 29 -8.21 -24.19 10.32
C ARG A 29 -6.77 -24.67 10.10
N TYR A 30 -6.59 -25.74 9.35
CA TYR A 30 -5.27 -26.25 8.97
C TYR A 30 -4.50 -25.20 8.15
N VAL A 31 -5.09 -24.68 7.07
CA VAL A 31 -4.45 -23.66 6.22
C VAL A 31 -4.08 -22.41 7.03
N CYS A 32 -4.97 -21.91 7.88
CA CYS A 32 -4.65 -20.75 8.74
C CYS A 32 -3.47 -21.03 9.68
N ARG A 33 -3.36 -22.24 10.23
CA ARG A 33 -2.23 -22.65 11.08
C ARG A 33 -0.93 -22.77 10.29
N GLU A 34 -0.98 -23.32 9.08
CA GLU A 34 0.19 -23.43 8.20
C GLU A 34 0.69 -22.05 7.78
N VAL A 35 -0.20 -21.16 7.35
CA VAL A 35 0.14 -19.77 6.99
C VAL A 35 0.75 -19.03 8.18
N PHE A 36 0.17 -19.18 9.37
CA PHE A 36 0.72 -18.58 10.59
C PHE A 36 2.10 -19.12 10.93
N SER A 37 2.30 -20.45 10.89
CA SER A 37 3.57 -21.09 11.20
C SER A 37 4.66 -20.65 10.23
N TYR A 38 4.34 -20.60 8.93
CA TYR A 38 5.23 -20.06 7.91
C TYR A 38 5.66 -18.61 8.21
N PHE A 39 4.71 -17.71 8.49
CA PHE A 39 5.07 -16.32 8.80
C PHE A 39 5.87 -16.19 10.10
N LYS A 40 5.55 -16.99 11.12
CA LYS A 40 6.30 -17.02 12.38
C LYS A 40 7.76 -17.41 12.15
N GLU A 41 8.00 -18.47 11.39
CA GLU A 41 9.34 -18.91 11.03
C GLU A 41 10.07 -17.87 10.16
N LEU A 42 9.38 -17.31 9.16
CA LEU A 42 9.92 -16.27 8.28
C LEU A 42 10.40 -15.04 9.07
N ILE A 43 9.57 -14.54 9.99
CA ILE A 43 9.90 -13.38 10.83
C ILE A 43 11.06 -13.73 11.76
N SER A 44 11.05 -14.92 12.37
CA SER A 44 12.13 -15.37 13.25
C SER A 44 13.47 -15.40 12.52
N HIS A 45 13.48 -15.93 11.29
CA HIS A 45 14.66 -15.96 10.43
C HIS A 45 15.12 -14.55 10.05
N CYS A 46 14.21 -13.66 9.65
CA CYS A 46 14.56 -12.28 9.33
C CYS A 46 15.10 -11.50 10.53
N ASN A 47 14.61 -11.76 11.74
CA ASN A 47 15.12 -11.09 12.94
C ASN A 47 16.56 -11.52 13.30
N GLN A 48 17.01 -12.68 12.81
CA GLN A 48 18.37 -13.20 13.04
C GLN A 48 19.35 -12.75 11.96
N GLN A 49 18.87 -12.28 10.81
CA GLN A 49 19.70 -11.90 9.67
C GLN A 49 19.99 -10.41 9.62
N ASP A 50 21.11 -10.07 9.01
CA ASP A 50 21.46 -8.69 8.70
C ASP A 50 20.50 -8.09 7.65
N PRO A 51 20.05 -6.83 7.81
CA PRO A 51 19.20 -6.14 6.84
C PRO A 51 19.70 -6.22 5.40
N GLN A 52 21.01 -6.15 5.17
CA GLN A 52 21.58 -6.27 3.84
C GLN A 52 21.25 -7.62 3.20
N SER A 53 21.39 -8.69 3.96
CA SER A 53 21.10 -10.06 3.51
C SER A 53 19.63 -10.24 3.15
N ILE A 54 18.74 -9.68 3.97
CA ILE A 54 17.29 -9.71 3.74
C ILE A 54 16.93 -8.92 2.48
N LEU A 55 17.48 -7.71 2.32
CA LEU A 55 17.20 -6.87 1.15
C LEU A 55 17.77 -7.49 -0.12
N ARG A 56 18.91 -8.20 -0.03
CA ARG A 56 19.54 -8.87 -1.17
C ARG A 56 18.63 -9.91 -1.82
N ALA A 57 17.77 -10.57 -1.04
CA ALA A 57 16.78 -11.51 -1.57
C ALA A 57 15.65 -10.81 -2.36
N VAL A 58 15.43 -9.51 -2.15
CA VAL A 58 14.38 -8.72 -2.82
C VAL A 58 14.95 -7.89 -3.96
N ASN A 59 16.01 -7.14 -3.69
CA ASN A 59 16.70 -6.28 -4.63
C ASN A 59 18.19 -6.21 -4.27
N PRO A 60 19.06 -6.96 -4.98
CA PRO A 60 20.48 -6.97 -4.69
C PRO A 60 21.15 -5.61 -4.92
N ARG A 61 20.68 -4.82 -5.90
CA ARG A 61 21.27 -3.50 -6.22
C ARG A 61 21.05 -2.49 -5.10
N GLU A 62 19.89 -2.52 -4.45
CA GLU A 62 19.63 -1.65 -3.29
C GLU A 62 20.35 -2.14 -2.03
N ALA A 63 20.57 -3.46 -1.91
CA ALA A 63 21.34 -4.03 -0.81
C ALA A 63 22.81 -3.60 -0.82
N GLU A 64 23.40 -3.39 -2.00
CA GLU A 64 24.76 -2.87 -2.12
C GLU A 64 24.92 -1.43 -1.60
N LEU A 65 23.82 -0.66 -1.54
CA LEU A 65 23.82 0.71 -1.04
C LEU A 65 23.62 0.81 0.47
N LEU A 66 23.34 -0.31 1.14
CA LEU A 66 23.16 -0.34 2.59
C LEU A 66 24.51 -0.29 3.30
N ASP A 67 24.70 0.74 4.12
CA ASP A 67 25.81 0.84 5.05
C ASP A 67 25.43 0.22 6.41
N ALA A 68 26.30 -0.64 6.94
CA ALA A 68 26.11 -1.29 8.24
C ALA A 68 26.06 -0.27 9.38
N ALA A 69 26.81 0.84 9.28
CA ALA A 69 26.84 1.89 10.30
C ALA A 69 25.57 2.77 10.32
N ALA A 70 24.76 2.72 9.25
CA ALA A 70 23.55 3.54 9.13
C ALA A 70 22.38 3.07 10.02
N GLY A 71 22.50 1.90 10.67
CA GLY A 71 21.47 1.38 11.58
C GLY A 71 20.12 1.17 10.87
N VAL A 72 20.15 0.61 9.67
CA VAL A 72 18.95 0.47 8.82
C VAL A 72 18.07 -0.67 9.33
N PHE A 73 16.75 -0.43 9.34
CA PHE A 73 15.75 -1.46 9.70
C PHE A 73 14.82 -1.75 8.52
N ILE A 74 14.61 -3.03 8.23
CA ILE A 74 13.64 -3.47 7.21
C ILE A 74 12.28 -3.69 7.86
N ARG A 75 11.24 -3.16 7.22
CA ARG A 75 9.86 -3.26 7.70
C ARG A 75 9.03 -4.14 6.77
N PHE A 76 8.67 -5.31 7.26
CA PHE A 76 7.67 -6.16 6.61
C PHE A 76 6.28 -5.62 6.88
N ARG A 77 5.43 -5.64 5.85
CA ARG A 77 4.01 -5.31 6.01
C ARG A 77 3.18 -6.55 5.75
N LEU A 78 2.66 -7.12 6.81
CA LEU A 78 1.86 -8.35 6.79
C LEU A 78 0.38 -7.96 6.77
N GLY A 79 -0.09 -7.39 5.66
CA GLY A 79 -1.51 -7.13 5.39
C GLY A 79 -2.29 -6.23 6.38
N GLY A 80 -1.66 -5.72 7.45
CA GLY A 80 -2.30 -4.90 8.47
C GLY A 80 -2.36 -3.41 8.09
N VAL A 81 -3.43 -2.74 8.52
CA VAL A 81 -3.75 -1.38 8.04
C VAL A 81 -2.78 -0.30 8.50
N ASN A 82 -2.06 -0.43 9.64
CA ASN A 82 -1.06 0.56 10.08
C ASN A 82 -0.08 -0.06 11.10
N LEU A 83 1.23 -0.05 10.83
CA LEU A 83 2.26 -0.48 11.80
C LEU A 83 3.46 0.47 11.77
N THR A 84 3.28 1.75 12.10
CA THR A 84 4.38 2.73 12.21
C THR A 84 4.76 2.94 13.68
N HIS A 85 5.99 2.58 14.05
CA HIS A 85 6.53 2.75 15.41
C HIS A 85 6.92 4.21 15.75
N ARG A 86 7.15 5.05 14.73
CA ARG A 86 7.41 6.49 14.87
C ARG A 86 6.65 7.26 13.78
N PRO A 87 6.28 8.53 14.01
CA PRO A 87 5.75 9.37 12.95
C PRO A 87 6.80 9.50 11.84
N ILE A 88 6.44 9.10 10.63
CA ILE A 88 7.27 9.31 9.44
C ILE A 88 6.78 10.60 8.80
N ALA A 89 7.61 11.64 8.87
CA ALA A 89 7.44 12.81 8.03
C ALA A 89 8.01 12.49 6.66
N ASP A 90 7.16 12.57 5.63
CA ASP A 90 7.60 12.50 4.25
C ASP A 90 8.38 13.79 3.92
N LEU A 91 9.71 13.69 3.80
CA LEU A 91 10.59 14.81 3.47
C LEU A 91 10.13 15.57 2.21
N CYS A 92 9.47 14.85 1.30
CA CYS A 92 8.96 15.38 0.03
C CYS A 92 7.53 15.94 0.14
N ALA A 93 6.81 15.73 1.26
CA ALA A 93 5.50 16.36 1.46
C ALA A 93 5.61 17.88 1.59
N SER A 94 6.76 18.38 2.06
CA SER A 94 7.05 19.80 2.24
C SER A 94 7.75 20.48 1.05
N SER A 95 8.11 19.75 -0.01
CA SER A 95 8.83 20.40 -1.11
C SER A 95 8.59 19.85 -2.51
N PRO A 96 7.85 20.60 -3.32
CA PRO A 96 7.95 20.59 -4.76
C PRO A 96 8.74 21.83 -5.21
N LYS A 97 9.92 22.13 -4.65
CA LYS A 97 10.69 23.33 -5.03
C LYS A 97 11.88 22.95 -5.90
N ASP A 98 12.11 23.72 -6.94
CA ASP A 98 13.38 23.73 -7.66
C ASP A 98 14.40 24.53 -6.82
N TYR A 99 15.18 23.81 -6.00
CA TYR A 99 16.18 24.41 -5.11
C TYR A 99 17.41 24.94 -5.84
N ALA A 100 17.58 24.62 -7.13
CA ALA A 100 18.73 25.06 -7.91
C ALA A 100 18.58 26.50 -8.43
N GLN A 101 17.37 27.09 -8.36
CA GLN A 101 17.13 28.46 -8.83
C GLN A 101 17.25 29.48 -7.69
N THR A 102 18.36 30.21 -7.67
CA THR A 102 18.64 31.31 -6.72
C THR A 102 17.54 32.38 -6.70
N GLY A 103 16.83 32.59 -7.83
CA GLY A 103 15.75 33.59 -7.97
C GLY A 103 14.43 33.25 -7.27
N MET A 104 14.23 32.01 -6.80
CA MET A 104 13.00 31.58 -6.10
C MET A 104 13.03 31.84 -4.59
N LYS A 105 14.13 32.37 -4.03
CA LYS A 105 14.21 32.83 -2.63
C LYS A 105 13.39 34.11 -2.36
N ARG A 106 12.57 34.58 -3.32
CA ARG A 106 11.67 35.71 -3.07
C ARG A 106 10.69 35.26 -1.96
N PRO A 107 10.60 36.00 -0.83
CA PRO A 107 9.50 35.77 0.08
C PRO A 107 8.22 35.88 -0.75
N VAL A 108 7.23 35.04 -0.48
CA VAL A 108 5.87 35.25 -0.98
C VAL A 108 5.38 36.54 -0.32
N SER A 109 5.84 37.68 -0.81
CA SER A 109 5.55 38.98 -0.25
C SER A 109 4.21 39.43 -0.82
N ARG A 110 3.32 39.69 0.13
CA ARG A 110 2.06 40.43 0.04
C ARG A 110 0.87 39.63 -0.45
N TRP A 111 0.19 39.04 0.54
CA TRP A 111 -1.26 39.17 0.63
C TRP A 111 -1.60 40.67 0.52
N THR A 112 -1.97 41.13 -0.67
CA THR A 112 -2.71 42.38 -0.83
C THR A 112 -4.16 42.02 -0.99
N ASN A 113 -4.99 42.52 -0.09
CA ASN A 113 -6.44 42.50 -0.22
C ASN A 113 -6.80 43.05 -1.61
N ASN A 114 -7.55 42.29 -2.41
CA ASN A 114 -8.19 42.71 -3.66
C ASN A 114 -7.40 42.66 -4.98
N SER A 115 -6.63 41.59 -5.26
CA SER A 115 -6.54 41.04 -6.63
C SER A 115 -5.69 39.78 -6.71
N ARG A 116 -6.28 38.67 -7.20
CA ARG A 116 -5.54 37.46 -7.56
C ARG A 116 -4.92 37.65 -8.95
N LEU A 117 -3.69 38.16 -9.02
CA LEU A 117 -2.80 37.74 -10.10
C LEU A 117 -2.10 36.47 -9.64
N LEU A 118 -2.77 35.33 -9.87
CA LEU A 118 -2.13 34.03 -9.85
C LEU A 118 -1.14 34.03 -11.01
N VAL A 119 0.08 34.55 -10.78
CA VAL A 119 1.17 34.30 -11.71
C VAL A 119 1.32 32.79 -11.74
N GLN A 120 0.87 32.19 -12.84
CA GLN A 120 0.96 30.76 -13.07
C GLN A 120 2.44 30.45 -13.17
N GLN A 121 3.03 30.03 -12.05
CA GLN A 121 4.43 29.65 -12.00
C GLN A 121 4.60 28.42 -12.88
N ASP A 122 5.59 28.46 -13.77
CA ASP A 122 6.02 27.28 -14.51
C ASP A 122 6.60 26.25 -13.51
N ARG A 123 5.91 25.12 -13.37
CA ARG A 123 6.26 24.02 -12.47
C ARG A 123 6.94 22.86 -13.20
N SER A 124 7.23 23.01 -14.49
CA SER A 124 7.76 21.93 -15.34
C SER A 124 9.13 21.42 -14.85
N ARG A 125 9.90 22.27 -14.17
CA ARG A 125 11.21 21.93 -13.59
C ARG A 125 11.16 21.52 -12.12
N TRP A 126 9.98 21.53 -11.50
CA TRP A 126 9.84 21.12 -10.10
C TRP A 126 10.06 19.62 -9.97
N TYR A 127 10.62 19.21 -8.83
CA TYR A 127 10.76 17.78 -8.52
C TYR A 127 9.37 17.11 -8.59
N GLN A 128 9.20 16.23 -9.58
CA GLN A 128 8.01 15.38 -9.71
C GLN A 128 8.32 14.03 -9.10
N ARG A 129 7.67 13.74 -7.97
CA ARG A 129 7.77 12.41 -7.37
C ARG A 129 7.00 11.41 -8.22
N VAL A 130 7.71 10.43 -8.76
CA VAL A 130 7.12 9.23 -9.34
C VAL A 130 7.13 8.13 -8.28
N GLU A 131 5.97 7.76 -7.74
CA GLU A 131 5.88 6.60 -6.86
C GLU A 131 5.99 5.31 -7.67
N ASN A 132 7.22 4.79 -7.81
CA ASN A 132 7.49 3.47 -8.38
C ASN A 132 7.80 2.39 -7.32
N ASN A 133 7.62 2.71 -6.04
CA ASN A 133 7.82 1.75 -4.94
C ASN A 133 6.56 0.91 -4.72
N SER A 134 6.23 0.12 -5.74
CA SER A 134 5.22 -0.94 -5.62
C SER A 134 5.67 -1.98 -4.59
N TRP A 135 4.69 -2.63 -3.96
CA TRP A 135 4.96 -3.70 -3.01
C TRP A 135 5.80 -4.80 -3.67
N ARG A 136 6.94 -5.12 -3.05
CA ARG A 136 7.77 -6.24 -3.45
C ARG A 136 7.40 -7.44 -2.57
N LEU A 137 7.09 -8.55 -3.21
CA LEU A 137 6.85 -9.80 -2.49
C LEU A 137 8.16 -10.27 -1.88
N PHE A 138 8.09 -10.78 -0.65
CA PHE A 138 9.23 -11.36 0.05
C PHE A 138 8.90 -12.80 0.40
N PHE A 139 9.82 -13.71 0.07
CA PHE A 139 9.75 -15.12 0.41
C PHE A 139 11.15 -15.60 0.81
N SER A 140 11.28 -16.28 1.95
CA SER A 140 12.58 -16.83 2.41
C SER A 140 13.14 -17.92 1.49
N LYS A 141 12.26 -18.69 0.85
CA LYS A 141 12.69 -19.70 -0.13
C LYS A 141 13.08 -18.97 -1.40
N ALA A 142 14.37 -18.98 -1.68
CA ALA A 142 14.96 -18.55 -2.95
C ALA A 142 14.41 -19.41 -4.09
N ARG A 143 13.17 -19.15 -4.53
CA ARG A 143 12.83 -19.42 -5.91
C ARG A 143 13.61 -18.40 -6.71
N THR A 144 14.36 -18.87 -7.70
CA THR A 144 14.91 -18.07 -8.79
C THR A 144 13.76 -17.36 -9.52
N CYS A 145 13.20 -16.34 -8.88
CA CYS A 145 12.20 -15.48 -9.48
C CYS A 145 12.94 -14.39 -10.22
N HIS A 146 13.60 -14.80 -11.31
CA HIS A 146 13.84 -13.88 -12.41
C HIS A 146 12.44 -13.40 -12.82
N HIS A 147 12.13 -12.13 -12.53
CA HIS A 147 10.85 -11.47 -12.81
C HIS A 147 9.69 -11.74 -11.82
N VAL A 148 9.86 -11.49 -10.51
CA VAL A 148 8.70 -10.97 -9.75
C VAL A 148 8.49 -9.53 -10.20
N LEU A 149 7.66 -9.31 -11.22
CA LEU A 149 7.19 -7.97 -11.51
C LEU A 149 6.52 -7.43 -10.24
N PRO A 150 6.94 -6.25 -9.72
CA PRO A 150 6.27 -5.64 -8.59
C PRO A 150 4.77 -5.54 -8.88
N ILE A 151 3.91 -5.92 -7.93
CA ILE A 151 2.47 -5.76 -8.10
C ILE A 151 2.18 -4.26 -8.24
N GLY A 152 1.93 -3.80 -9.47
CA GLY A 152 1.71 -2.39 -9.80
C GLY A 152 2.91 -1.64 -10.41
N ALA A 153 4.02 -2.31 -10.74
CA ALA A 153 5.28 -1.71 -11.24
C ALA A 153 5.12 -0.71 -12.40
N ASN A 154 4.10 -0.86 -13.23
CA ASN A 154 3.94 -0.06 -14.44
C ASN A 154 2.94 1.09 -14.28
N LYS A 155 2.38 1.31 -13.08
CA LYS A 155 1.43 2.40 -12.84
C LYS A 155 2.17 3.60 -12.26
N LYS A 156 2.62 4.49 -13.13
CA LYS A 156 3.01 5.85 -12.70
C LYS A 156 1.82 6.47 -12.00
N LYS A 157 1.96 6.73 -10.69
CA LYS A 157 0.98 7.50 -9.93
C LYS A 157 1.54 8.89 -9.72
N ASP A 158 0.84 9.87 -10.26
CA ASP A 158 1.14 11.27 -9.98
C ASP A 158 0.84 11.58 -8.52
N PHE A 159 1.83 12.15 -7.82
CA PHE A 159 1.72 12.52 -6.42
C PHE A 159 1.62 14.04 -6.28
N HIS A 160 0.47 14.54 -5.83
CA HIS A 160 0.30 15.97 -5.54
C HIS A 160 0.72 16.28 -4.09
N PHE A 161 1.44 17.38 -3.86
CA PHE A 161 1.95 17.75 -2.52
C PHE A 161 0.81 17.94 -1.50
N SER A 162 -0.25 18.66 -1.88
CA SER A 162 -1.43 18.87 -1.03
C SER A 162 -2.14 17.55 -0.72
N ARG A 163 -2.25 17.23 0.57
CA ARG A 163 -3.00 16.06 1.06
C ARG A 163 -4.49 16.15 0.71
N LEU A 164 -5.06 17.35 0.80
CA LEU A 164 -6.46 17.60 0.47
C LEU A 164 -6.73 17.31 -1.01
N GLN A 165 -5.85 17.78 -1.90
CA GLN A 165 -5.96 17.49 -3.33
C GLN A 165 -5.89 15.99 -3.62
N ARG A 166 -4.93 15.28 -3.00
CA ARG A 166 -4.82 13.82 -3.15
C ARG A 166 -6.09 13.09 -2.72
N GLN A 167 -6.73 13.53 -1.63
CA GLN A 167 -7.99 12.95 -1.19
C GLN A 167 -9.10 13.18 -2.23
N GLN A 168 -9.22 14.40 -2.75
CA GLN A 168 -10.17 14.72 -3.81
C GLN A 168 -9.93 13.94 -5.10
N ASP A 169 -8.67 13.72 -5.48
CA ASP A 169 -8.30 12.97 -6.68
C ASP A 169 -8.68 11.49 -6.54
N VAL A 170 -8.44 10.90 -5.36
CA VAL A 170 -8.85 9.52 -5.02
C VAL A 170 -10.37 9.39 -5.07
N ASP A 171 -11.11 10.33 -4.49
CA ASP A 171 -12.56 10.30 -4.48
C ASP A 171 -13.15 10.50 -5.88
N SER A 172 -12.55 11.39 -6.68
CA SER A 172 -12.92 11.59 -8.09
C SER A 172 -12.64 10.34 -8.93
N TRP A 173 -11.53 9.66 -8.69
CA TRP A 173 -11.21 8.39 -9.33
C TRP A 173 -12.21 7.29 -8.96
N ARG A 174 -12.59 7.17 -7.68
CA ARG A 174 -13.61 6.21 -7.22
C ARG A 174 -14.96 6.47 -7.88
N LYS A 175 -15.39 7.74 -7.96
CA LYS A 175 -16.64 8.14 -8.64
C LYS A 175 -16.61 7.74 -10.12
N ARG A 176 -15.51 8.01 -10.84
CA ARG A 176 -15.36 7.62 -12.25
C ARG A 176 -15.49 6.11 -12.45
N ARG A 177 -14.79 5.30 -11.64
CA ARG A 177 -14.88 3.83 -11.73
C ARG A 177 -16.28 3.31 -11.41
N LYS A 178 -16.99 3.94 -10.46
CA LYS A 178 -18.39 3.57 -10.15
C LYS A 178 -19.30 3.81 -11.35
N ILE A 179 -19.16 4.96 -12.02
CA ILE A 179 -19.95 5.29 -13.22
C ILE A 179 -19.63 4.32 -14.36
N GLU A 180 -18.34 4.07 -14.61
CA GLU A 180 -17.88 3.14 -15.64
C GLU A 180 -18.41 1.72 -15.41
N TRP A 181 -18.38 1.24 -14.17
CA TRP A 181 -18.95 -0.06 -13.80
C TRP A 181 -20.46 -0.12 -14.05
N LEU A 182 -21.21 0.92 -13.68
CA LEU A 182 -22.66 1.00 -13.93
C LEU A 182 -23.02 1.10 -15.43
N ARG A 183 -22.08 1.52 -16.30
CA ARG A 183 -22.29 1.54 -17.75
C ARG A 183 -22.08 0.18 -18.43
N HIS A 184 -21.36 -0.72 -17.77
CA HIS A 184 -21.09 -2.08 -18.24
C HIS A 184 -22.04 -3.12 -17.63
N MET A 185 -22.95 -2.69 -16.75
CA MET A 185 -24.11 -3.46 -16.27
C MET A 185 -25.32 -3.10 -17.11
#